data_AF-A0A6L3EIA0-F1
#
_entry.id   AF-A0A6L3EIA0-F1
#
_cell.length_a   1.000
_cell.length_b   1.000
_cell.length_c   1.000
_cell.angle_alpha   90.00
_cell.angle_beta   90.00
_cell.angle_gamma   90.00
#
_symmetry.space_group_name_H-M   'P 1'
#
loop_
_entity.id
_entity.type
_entity.pdbx_description
1 polymer ?
#
loop_
_entity_poly.entity_id
_entity_poly.type
_entity_poly.pdbx_seq_one_letter_code
_entity_poly.pdbx_strand_id
1 'polypeptide(L)'
;DEVEGSIRAEEFLVKWLRKHPTIFGLYRLIELKLKQKPDDTADLVLLEGMIGSLLKRDTGYACRQCGFTGKSHHWQCPGCKNWNSISSIQVKNQNHQYSARVLKTLKSL
;
A
#
# COMPACT_ATOMS: atom_id res chain seq x y z
N ASP A 1 23.42 -1.03 11.61
CA ASP A 1 23.49 -0.45 10.25
C ASP A 1 22.11 -0.29 9.64
N GLU A 2 21.76 0.93 9.24
CA GLU A 2 20.43 1.30 8.73
C GLU A 2 20.07 0.60 7.40
N VAL A 3 21.08 0.33 6.58
CA VAL A 3 20.96 -0.40 5.31
C VAL A 3 20.56 -1.86 5.51
N GLU A 4 21.22 -2.54 6.46
CA GLU A 4 20.91 -3.94 6.82
C GLU A 4 19.48 -4.09 7.35
N GLY A 5 19.01 -3.11 8.13
CA GLY A 5 17.63 -3.05 8.61
C GLY A 5 16.60 -2.93 7.47
N SER A 6 16.90 -2.13 6.45
CA SER A 6 16.00 -1.95 5.30
C SER A 6 15.88 -3.21 4.43
N ILE A 7 17.00 -3.90 4.19
CA ILE A 7 17.02 -5.14 3.40
C ILE A 7 16.19 -6.22 4.10
N ARG A 8 16.39 -6.41 5.42
CA ARG A 8 15.61 -7.38 6.20
C ARG A 8 14.11 -7.06 6.24
N ALA A 9 13.76 -5.78 6.31
CA ALA A 9 12.37 -5.34 6.28
C ALA A 9 11.71 -5.64 4.93
N GLU A 10 12.43 -5.44 3.83
CA GLU A 10 11.98 -5.80 2.49
C GLU A 10 11.77 -7.31 2.37
N GLU A 11 12.76 -8.12 2.74
CA GLU A 11 12.66 -9.59 2.67
C GLU A 11 11.47 -10.13 3.47
N PHE A 12 11.29 -9.62 4.69
CA PHE A 12 10.15 -9.97 5.52
C PHE A 12 8.82 -9.62 4.84
N LEU A 13 8.70 -8.41 4.32
CA LEU A 13 7.48 -7.94 3.67
C LEU A 13 7.17 -8.74 2.40
N VAL A 14 8.18 -9.04 1.57
CA VAL A 14 8.03 -9.89 0.38
C VAL A 14 7.54 -11.29 0.78
N LYS A 15 8.14 -11.90 1.80
CA LYS A 15 7.74 -13.23 2.29
C LYS A 15 6.30 -13.23 2.79
N TRP A 16 5.89 -12.19 3.50
CA TRP A 16 4.52 -12.05 4.00
C TRP A 16 3.52 -11.82 2.86
N LEU A 17 3.84 -10.94 1.90
CA LEU A 17 3.00 -10.63 0.75
C LEU A 17 2.73 -11.83 -0.16
N ARG A 18 3.70 -12.75 -0.30
CA ARG A 18 3.49 -14.00 -1.03
C ARG A 18 2.38 -14.85 -0.42
N LYS A 19 2.16 -14.76 0.89
CA LYS A 19 1.09 -15.47 1.61
C LYS A 19 -0.20 -14.64 1.69
N HIS A 20 -0.07 -13.31 1.70
CA HIS A 20 -1.16 -12.38 1.90
C HIS A 20 -1.10 -11.24 0.86
N PRO A 21 -1.47 -11.52 -0.40
CA PRO A 21 -1.42 -10.52 -1.47
C PRO A 21 -2.44 -9.42 -1.21
N THR A 22 -1.96 -8.27 -0.74
CA THR A 22 -2.80 -7.11 -0.40
C THR A 22 -2.27 -5.86 -1.08
N ILE A 23 -3.18 -4.99 -1.54
CA ILE A 23 -2.84 -3.75 -2.24
C ILE A 23 -2.06 -2.77 -1.35
N PHE A 24 -2.38 -2.72 -0.05
CA PHE A 24 -1.64 -1.95 0.94
C PHE A 24 -0.22 -2.47 1.15
N GLY A 25 -0.03 -3.79 1.22
CA GLY A 25 1.30 -4.37 1.36
C GLY A 25 2.15 -4.13 0.11
N LEU A 26 1.56 -4.22 -1.09
CA LEU A 26 2.24 -3.89 -2.34
C LEU A 26 2.68 -2.42 -2.38
N TYR A 27 1.78 -1.50 -2.01
CA TYR A 27 2.09 -0.08 -1.88
C TYR A 27 3.28 0.14 -0.94
N ARG A 28 3.28 -0.52 0.23
CA ARG A 28 4.36 -0.43 1.21
C ARG A 28 5.70 -0.99 0.67
N LEU A 29 5.67 -2.05 -0.11
CA LEU A 29 6.86 -2.62 -0.73
C LEU A 29 7.49 -1.65 -1.75
N ILE A 30 6.65 -0.97 -2.54
CA ILE A 30 7.11 0.05 -3.49
C ILE A 30 7.76 1.22 -2.75
N GLU A 31 7.15 1.70 -1.64
CA GLU A 31 7.77 2.74 -0.80
C GLU A 31 9.15 2.33 -0.26
N LEU A 32 9.31 1.07 0.16
CA LEU A 32 10.60 0.56 0.65
C LEU A 32 11.66 0.49 -0.45
N LYS A 33 11.28 0.08 -1.66
CA LYS A 33 12.21 0.03 -2.80
C LYS A 33 12.62 1.43 -3.26
N LEU A 34 11.69 2.38 -3.32
CA LEU A 34 11.96 3.79 -3.65
C LEU A 34 12.95 4.46 -2.67
N LYS A 35 13.03 3.99 -1.42
CA LYS A 35 13.97 4.49 -0.41
C LYS A 35 15.38 3.89 -0.51
N GLN A 36 15.53 2.68 -1.07
CA GLN A 36 16.78 1.91 -0.97
C GLN A 36 17.81 2.20 -2.07
N LYS A 37 17.42 2.62 -3.28
CA LYS A 37 18.32 3.21 -4.30
C LYS A 37 17.55 3.63 -5.57
N PRO A 38 17.98 4.69 -6.29
CA PRO A 38 17.11 5.45 -7.18
C PRO A 38 17.39 5.29 -8.68
N ASP A 39 18.28 4.38 -9.10
CA ASP A 39 18.47 4.15 -10.53
C ASP A 39 17.22 3.50 -11.12
N ASP A 40 16.67 4.18 -12.12
CA ASP A 40 15.46 3.82 -12.86
C ASP A 40 14.22 3.54 -12.00
N THR A 41 13.79 4.56 -11.23
CA THR A 41 12.60 4.49 -10.39
C THR A 41 11.32 4.97 -11.05
N ALA A 42 11.34 5.32 -12.34
CA ALA A 42 10.20 5.90 -13.05
C ALA A 42 8.96 5.00 -12.98
N ASP A 43 9.14 3.70 -13.22
CA ASP A 43 8.07 2.70 -13.15
C ASP A 43 7.54 2.53 -11.73
N LEU A 44 8.42 2.49 -10.72
CA LEU A 44 8.01 2.37 -9.32
C LEU A 44 7.21 3.59 -8.85
N VAL A 45 7.57 4.78 -9.31
CA VAL A 45 6.84 6.02 -9.01
C VAL A 45 5.47 6.04 -9.70
N LEU A 46 5.39 5.59 -10.96
CA LEU A 46 4.12 5.45 -11.67
C LEU A 46 3.19 4.46 -10.95
N LEU A 47 3.72 3.29 -10.57
CA LEU A 47 2.98 2.25 -9.84
C LEU A 47 2.54 2.74 -8.45
N GLU A 48 3.39 3.47 -7.73
CA GLU A 48 3.04 4.08 -6.44
C GLU A 48 1.84 5.02 -6.58
N GLY A 49 1.84 5.89 -7.59
CA GLY A 49 0.74 6.81 -7.87
C GLY A 49 -0.56 6.10 -8.24
N MET A 50 -0.50 5.09 -9.12
CA MET A 50 -1.68 4.30 -9.52
C MET A 50 -2.29 3.56 -8.33
N ILE A 51 -1.45 2.84 -7.57
CA ILE A 51 -1.91 2.08 -6.41
C ILE A 51 -2.43 3.03 -5.32
N GLY A 52 -1.75 4.16 -5.09
CA GLY A 52 -2.23 5.20 -4.18
C GLY A 52 -3.61 5.72 -4.56
N SER A 53 -3.92 5.84 -5.86
CA SER A 53 -5.26 6.23 -6.32
C SER A 53 -6.34 5.16 -6.05
N LEU A 54 -5.96 3.86 -6.13
CA LEU A 54 -6.84 2.74 -5.76
C LEU A 54 -7.09 2.71 -4.26
N LEU A 55 -6.08 3.03 -3.45
CA LEU A 55 -6.21 3.14 -1.99
C LEU A 55 -7.07 4.34 -1.55
N LYS A 56 -7.02 5.46 -2.28
CA LYS A 56 -7.86 6.64 -2.03
C LYS A 56 -9.35 6.42 -2.31
N ARG A 57 -9.72 5.34 -3.02
CA ARG A 57 -11.12 4.93 -3.16
C ARG A 57 -11.56 4.28 -1.84
N ASP A 58 -11.71 5.15 -0.85
CA ASP A 58 -12.00 4.83 0.53
C ASP A 58 -13.27 3.99 0.64
N THR A 59 -13.08 2.80 1.17
CA THR A 59 -14.15 1.91 1.59
C THR A 59 -14.08 1.92 3.11
N GLY A 60 -15.13 2.40 3.78
CA GLY A 60 -15.10 2.61 5.23
C GLY A 60 -14.78 1.37 6.07
N TYR A 61 -14.77 0.17 5.48
CA TYR A 61 -14.50 -1.10 6.15
C TYR A 61 -13.48 -1.97 5.38
N ALA A 62 -12.58 -2.63 6.12
CA ALA A 62 -11.67 -3.65 5.59
C ALA A 62 -11.64 -4.92 6.44
N CYS A 63 -11.41 -6.07 5.79
CA CYS A 63 -11.16 -7.34 6.44
C CYS A 63 -9.70 -7.41 6.93
N ARG A 64 -9.51 -7.60 8.24
CA ARG A 64 -8.20 -7.76 8.87
C ARG A 64 -7.47 -9.07 8.52
N GLN A 65 -8.15 -9.98 7.83
CA GLN A 65 -7.65 -11.33 7.55
C GLN A 65 -7.25 -11.54 6.10
N CYS A 66 -8.01 -10.98 5.14
CA CYS A 66 -7.73 -11.11 3.72
C CYS A 66 -7.64 -9.78 2.96
N GLY A 67 -7.91 -8.64 3.61
CA GLY A 67 -7.82 -7.33 2.97
C GLY A 67 -9.00 -6.94 2.06
N PHE A 68 -10.12 -7.68 2.07
CA PHE A 68 -11.35 -7.25 1.38
C PHE A 68 -11.79 -5.86 1.87
N THR A 69 -12.20 -4.98 0.96
CA THR A 69 -12.59 -3.59 1.20
C THR A 69 -14.05 -3.35 0.78
N GLY A 70 -14.83 -2.64 1.61
CA GLY A 70 -16.26 -2.38 1.37
C GLY A 70 -16.79 -1.10 2.04
N LYS A 71 -17.81 -0.47 1.44
CA LYS A 71 -18.41 0.77 1.98
C LYS A 71 -19.30 0.52 3.20
N SER A 72 -19.71 -0.72 3.43
CA SER A 72 -20.58 -1.15 4.52
C SER A 72 -19.91 -2.24 5.36
N HIS A 73 -20.35 -2.35 6.61
CA HIS A 73 -19.93 -3.43 7.48
C HIS A 73 -20.56 -4.75 7.03
N HIS A 74 -19.73 -5.74 6.71
CA HIS A 74 -20.17 -7.09 6.44
C HIS A 74 -19.83 -7.98 7.64
N TRP A 75 -20.84 -8.57 8.27
CA TRP A 75 -20.63 -9.48 9.41
C TRP A 75 -19.82 -10.72 9.01
N GLN A 76 -20.04 -11.23 7.80
CA GLN A 76 -19.22 -12.24 7.14
C GLN A 76 -18.46 -11.61 5.97
N CYS A 77 -17.14 -11.77 5.94
CA CYS A 77 -16.31 -11.21 4.87
C CYS A 77 -16.63 -11.84 3.50
N PRO A 78 -16.98 -11.06 2.46
CA PRO A 78 -17.24 -11.58 1.11
C PRO A 78 -16.02 -12.26 0.47
N GLY A 79 -14.80 -11.82 0.79
CA GLY A 79 -13.55 -12.36 0.24
C GLY A 79 -13.13 -13.70 0.83
N CYS A 80 -12.98 -13.79 2.16
CA CYS A 80 -12.46 -15.00 2.82
C CYS A 80 -13.49 -15.77 3.67
N LYS A 81 -14.76 -15.35 3.67
CA LYS A 81 -15.89 -15.99 4.37
C LYS A 81 -15.78 -16.07 5.90
N ASN A 82 -14.77 -15.45 6.51
CA ASN A 82 -14.63 -15.37 7.97
C ASN A 82 -15.59 -14.36 8.59
N TRP A 83 -16.13 -14.71 9.75
CA TRP A 83 -16.97 -13.85 10.58
C TRP A 83 -16.14 -12.89 11.44
N ASN A 84 -16.70 -11.74 11.78
CA ASN A 84 -16.10 -10.74 12.71
C ASN A 84 -14.68 -10.27 12.31
N SER A 85 -14.35 -10.38 11.03
CA SER A 85 -13.02 -10.05 10.48
C SER A 85 -12.98 -8.64 9.89
N ILE A 86 -14.14 -8.01 9.66
CA ILE A 86 -14.30 -6.69 9.04
C ILE A 86 -14.27 -5.61 10.14
N SER A 87 -13.40 -4.61 9.99
CA SER A 87 -13.29 -3.46 10.90
C SER A 87 -13.31 -2.16 10.10
N SER A 88 -13.73 -1.07 10.74
CA SER A 88 -13.63 0.24 10.11
C SER A 88 -12.17 0.59 9.84
N ILE A 89 -11.90 1.17 8.68
CA ILE A 89 -10.57 1.68 8.35
C ILE A 89 -10.50 3.08 8.96
N GLN A 90 -9.62 3.27 9.95
CA GLN A 90 -9.26 4.62 10.35
C GLN A 90 -8.27 5.17 9.33
N VAL A 91 -8.77 5.97 8.39
CA VAL A 91 -7.93 6.71 7.46
C VAL A 91 -7.17 7.76 8.27
N LYS A 92 -5.96 7.43 8.71
CA LYS A 92 -4.99 8.45 9.07
C LYS A 92 -4.64 9.15 7.78
N ASN A 93 -5.11 10.39 7.62
CA ASN A 93 -4.80 11.26 6.50
C ASN A 93 -3.28 11.46 6.40
N GLN A 94 -2.58 10.53 5.75
CA GLN A 94 -1.20 10.70 5.34
C GLN A 94 -1.20 11.31 3.94
N ASN A 95 -1.74 12.53 3.86
CA ASN A 95 -1.45 13.39 2.73
C ASN A 95 -0.05 13.95 2.90
N HIS A 96 0.64 14.09 1.76
CA HIS A 96 1.83 14.91 1.53
C HIS A 96 3.19 14.34 1.94
N GLN A 97 3.82 13.53 1.06
CA GLN A 97 5.22 13.85 0.74
C GLN A 97 5.67 13.48 -0.68
N TYR A 98 5.09 12.49 -1.34
CA TYR A 98 5.67 11.97 -2.60
C TYR A 98 5.07 12.52 -3.91
N SER A 99 3.85 13.10 -3.89
CA SER A 99 3.26 13.73 -5.10
C SER A 99 3.97 15.00 -5.57
N ALA A 100 4.70 15.68 -4.67
CA ALA A 100 5.37 16.93 -5.00
C ALA A 100 6.57 16.73 -5.95
N ARG A 101 7.12 15.51 -6.08
CA ARG A 101 8.20 15.22 -7.04
C ARG A 101 7.65 14.93 -8.44
N VAL A 102 6.60 14.12 -8.56
CA VAL A 102 5.97 13.77 -9.86
C VAL A 102 5.30 14.98 -10.50
N LEU A 103 4.61 15.80 -9.71
CA LEU A 103 4.00 17.03 -10.21
C LEU A 103 5.04 18.11 -10.59
N LYS A 104 6.27 18.01 -10.09
CA LYS A 104 7.35 18.94 -10.46
C LYS A 104 7.96 18.56 -11.81
N THR A 105 8.15 17.27 -12.08
CA THR A 105 8.62 16.77 -13.38
C THR A 105 7.58 16.91 -14.49
N LEU A 106 6.29 16.79 -14.18
CA LEU A 106 5.22 16.99 -15.17
C LEU A 106 4.89 18.47 -15.47
N LYS A 107 5.32 19.41 -14.64
CA LYS A 107 5.17 20.86 -14.88
C LYS A 107 6.40 21.50 -15.56
N SER A 108 7.46 20.73 -15.76
CA SER A 108 8.67 21.14 -16.49
C SER A 108 8.72 20.60 -17.92
N LEU A 109 7.62 20.03 -18.40
CA LEU A 109 7.31 19.69 -19.79
C LEU A 109 6.18 20.62 -20.25
#